data_AF-A0A0Q6AII1-F1
#
_entry.id   AF-A0A0Q6AII1-F1
#
_cell.length_a   1.000
_cell.length_b   1.000
_cell.length_c   1.000
_cell.angle_alpha   90.00
_cell.angle_beta   90.00
_cell.angle_gamma   90.00
#
_symmetry.space_group_name_H-M   'P 1'
#
loop_
_entity.id
_entity.type
_entity.pdbx_description
1 polymer ?
#
loop_
_entity_poly.entity_id
_entity_poly.type
_entity_poly.pdbx_seq_one_letter_code
_entity_poly.pdbx_strand_id
1 'polypeptide(L)'
;MLNPASWVDGTDAFIKAVGLGEQMRSVDKVDEVNLPPERMRKANHYWRIDSSPRSGYVLVVSDQLPICHITGGGGTDLQPSVQSVLASPGFDTRWEPVNNSSRDGMATTTFRNRRDPNLSITISRAAQAQQRLDRVQVLATAIFQPAG
;
A
#
# COMPACT_ATOMS: atom_id res chain seq x y z
N MET A 1 -8.67 -8.67 -7.97
CA MET A 1 -9.69 -7.90 -7.22
C MET A 1 -9.39 -8.07 -5.75
N LEU A 2 -9.44 -7.01 -4.93
CA LEU A 2 -9.34 -7.16 -3.47
C LEU A 2 -10.60 -7.89 -2.99
N ASN A 3 -10.46 -9.14 -2.55
CA ASN A 3 -11.58 -9.98 -2.13
C ASN A 3 -11.33 -10.45 -0.69
N PRO A 4 -11.70 -9.66 0.33
CA PRO A 4 -11.54 -10.02 1.74
C PRO A 4 -12.15 -11.38 2.09
N ALA A 5 -13.28 -11.73 1.46
CA ALA A 5 -13.95 -13.00 1.67
C ALA A 5 -13.11 -14.22 1.25
N SER A 6 -12.07 -14.03 0.43
CA SER A 6 -11.14 -15.11 0.07
C SER A 6 -10.13 -15.47 1.17
N TRP A 7 -10.14 -14.74 2.30
CA TRP A 7 -9.19 -14.92 3.41
C TRP A 7 -9.86 -15.34 4.72
N VAL A 8 -11.16 -15.65 4.70
CA VAL A 8 -11.93 -16.03 5.90
C VAL A 8 -11.40 -17.31 6.56
N ASP A 9 -10.80 -18.20 5.77
CA ASP A 9 -10.20 -19.46 6.24
C ASP A 9 -8.69 -19.31 6.57
N GLY A 10 -8.18 -18.08 6.54
CA GLY A 10 -6.76 -17.77 6.78
C GLY A 10 -6.08 -17.08 5.59
N THR A 11 -4.88 -16.58 5.83
CA THR A 11 -4.16 -15.69 4.89
C THR A 11 -3.14 -16.39 3.99
N ASP A 12 -3.04 -17.72 4.05
CA ASP A 12 -2.03 -18.49 3.30
C ASP A 12 -2.16 -18.31 1.78
N ALA A 13 -3.40 -18.33 1.27
CA ALA A 13 -3.68 -18.09 -0.14
C ALA A 13 -3.23 -16.68 -0.58
N PHE A 14 -3.35 -15.69 0.31
CA PHE A 14 -2.89 -14.33 0.06
C PHE A 14 -1.36 -14.27 -0.04
N ILE A 15 -0.65 -14.85 0.93
CA ILE A 15 0.83 -14.90 0.94
C ILE A 15 1.34 -15.57 -0.33
N LYS A 16 0.73 -16.68 -0.73
CA LYS A 16 1.07 -17.39 -1.98
C LYS A 16 0.86 -16.54 -3.22
N ALA A 17 -0.23 -15.78 -3.28
CA ALA A 17 -0.53 -14.89 -4.40
C ALA A 17 0.42 -13.67 -4.48
N VAL A 18 0.86 -13.17 -3.33
CA VAL A 18 1.85 -12.08 -3.24
C VAL A 18 3.23 -12.56 -3.73
N GLY A 19 3.61 -13.82 -3.44
CA GLY A 19 4.76 -14.47 -4.06
C GLY A 19 6.13 -14.02 -3.54
N LEU A 20 6.18 -13.36 -2.37
CA LEU A 20 7.41 -12.86 -1.76
C LEU A 20 8.11 -13.88 -0.84
N GLY A 21 7.51 -15.04 -0.60
CA GLY A 21 8.09 -16.12 0.19
C GLY A 21 8.56 -15.63 1.57
N GLU A 22 9.80 -15.99 1.94
CA GLU A 22 10.38 -15.69 3.26
C GLU A 22 10.64 -14.19 3.50
N GLN A 23 10.61 -13.34 2.46
CA GLN A 23 10.75 -11.90 2.62
C GLN A 23 9.52 -11.26 3.26
N MET A 24 8.37 -11.94 3.22
CA MET A 24 7.11 -11.49 3.79
C MET A 24 6.79 -12.32 5.03
N ARG A 25 6.81 -11.69 6.20
CA ARG A 25 6.56 -12.36 7.49
C ARG A 25 5.32 -11.79 8.15
N SER A 26 4.40 -12.67 8.55
CA SER A 26 3.24 -12.30 9.35
C SER A 26 3.70 -11.83 10.72
N VAL A 27 3.05 -10.79 11.25
CA VAL A 27 3.32 -10.25 12.59
C VAL A 27 2.01 -9.91 13.29
N ASP A 28 1.98 -10.04 14.62
CA ASP A 28 0.76 -9.79 15.39
C ASP A 28 0.41 -8.30 15.48
N LYS A 29 1.40 -7.42 15.34
CA LYS A 29 1.25 -5.97 15.45
C LYS A 29 2.32 -5.21 14.68
N VAL A 30 2.01 -3.96 14.39
CA VAL A 30 2.90 -2.98 13.76
C VAL A 30 2.80 -1.65 14.48
N ASP A 31 3.80 -0.79 14.30
CA ASP A 31 3.81 0.54 14.92
C ASP A 31 2.65 1.40 14.38
N GLU A 32 2.15 2.31 15.21
CA GLU A 32 0.99 3.18 14.92
C GLU A 32 1.10 3.90 13.57
N VAL A 33 2.31 4.34 13.21
CA VAL A 33 2.60 5.03 11.94
C VAL A 33 2.32 4.18 10.69
N ASN A 34 2.25 2.85 10.86
CA ASN A 34 1.99 1.90 9.79
C ASN A 34 0.52 1.44 9.74
N LEU A 35 -0.30 1.87 10.70
CA LEU A 35 -1.71 1.49 10.74
C LEU A 35 -2.51 2.36 9.77
N PRO A 36 -3.53 1.77 9.10
CA PRO A 36 -4.47 2.56 8.32
C PRO A 36 -5.26 3.52 9.22
N PRO A 37 -6.01 4.48 8.66
CA PRO A 37 -6.92 5.33 9.43
C PRO A 37 -7.87 4.50 10.31
N GLU A 38 -8.20 4.99 11.52
CA GLU A 38 -8.94 4.23 12.54
C GLU A 38 -10.21 3.54 12.02
N ARG A 39 -10.99 4.23 11.18
CA ARG A 39 -12.20 3.69 10.55
C ARG A 39 -11.99 2.42 9.70
N MET A 40 -10.74 2.13 9.31
CA MET A 40 -10.34 0.97 8.51
C MET A 40 -9.67 -0.13 9.35
N ARG A 41 -9.50 0.08 10.66
CA ARG A 41 -8.83 -0.83 11.58
C ARG A 41 -9.76 -1.94 12.08
N LYS A 42 -10.37 -2.68 11.15
CA LYS A 42 -11.27 -3.79 11.46
C LYS A 42 -10.68 -5.08 10.94
N ALA A 43 -10.51 -6.06 11.83
CA ALA A 43 -9.99 -7.39 11.49
C ALA A 43 -8.77 -7.32 10.56
N ASN A 44 -7.78 -6.52 10.99
CA ASN A 44 -6.57 -6.29 10.22
C ASN A 44 -5.57 -7.42 10.44
N HIS A 45 -4.91 -7.78 9.34
CA HIS A 45 -3.78 -8.71 9.30
C HIS A 45 -2.54 -7.95 8.83
N TYR A 46 -1.39 -8.27 9.42
CA TYR A 46 -0.17 -7.48 9.24
C TYR A 46 0.99 -8.33 8.75
N TRP A 47 1.76 -7.78 7.82
CA TRP A 47 3.02 -8.36 7.39
C TRP A 47 4.12 -7.32 7.35
N ARG A 48 5.34 -7.75 7.69
CA ARG A 48 6.57 -7.03 7.37
C ARG A 48 7.20 -7.64 6.14
N ILE A 49 7.61 -6.79 5.21
CA ILE A 49 8.28 -7.15 3.97
C ILE A 49 9.66 -6.50 3.99
N ASP A 50 10.70 -7.31 4.16
CA ASP A 50 12.07 -6.82 4.16
C ASP A 50 12.56 -6.65 2.72
N SER A 51 12.83 -5.41 2.31
CA SER A 51 13.34 -5.10 0.96
C SER A 51 14.87 -4.93 0.94
N SER A 52 15.44 -4.54 2.08
CA SER A 52 16.88 -4.48 2.35
C SER A 52 17.10 -4.54 3.87
N PRO A 53 18.36 -4.70 4.36
CA PRO A 53 18.63 -4.74 5.79
C PRO A 53 18.18 -3.50 6.58
N ARG A 54 17.95 -2.37 5.90
CA ARG A 54 17.55 -1.09 6.52
C ARG A 54 16.27 -0.50 5.95
N SER A 55 15.55 -1.25 5.11
CA SER A 55 14.36 -0.76 4.42
C SER A 55 13.34 -1.86 4.20
N GLY A 56 12.07 -1.51 4.31
CA GLY A 56 11.01 -2.48 4.13
C GLY A 56 9.66 -1.82 3.99
N TYR A 57 8.66 -2.69 3.93
CA TYR A 57 7.26 -2.31 3.87
C TYR A 57 6.49 -2.99 4.99
N VAL A 58 5.42 -2.33 5.41
CA VAL A 58 4.35 -2.96 6.17
C VAL A 58 3.14 -3.05 5.26
N LEU A 59 2.54 -4.24 5.22
CA LEU A 59 1.30 -4.50 4.52
C LEU A 59 0.22 -4.80 5.55
N VAL A 60 -0.91 -4.09 5.43
CA VAL A 60 -2.09 -4.27 6.26
C VAL A 60 -3.27 -4.53 5.34
N VAL A 61 -3.95 -5.65 5.52
CA VAL A 61 -5.22 -5.95 4.84
C VAL A 61 -6.29 -6.26 5.87
N SER A 62 -7.56 -6.22 5.45
CA SER A 62 -8.69 -6.64 6.28
C SER A 62 -9.43 -7.79 5.61
N ASP A 63 -9.87 -8.77 6.40
CA ASP A 63 -10.75 -9.85 5.94
C ASP A 63 -12.24 -9.45 5.96
N GLN A 64 -12.57 -8.29 6.55
CA GLN A 64 -13.93 -7.76 6.65
C GLN A 64 -14.14 -6.47 5.84
N LEU A 65 -13.07 -5.75 5.53
CA LEU A 65 -13.11 -4.53 4.75
C LEU A 65 -12.27 -4.72 3.47
N PRO A 66 -12.77 -4.31 2.30
CA PRO A 66 -12.04 -4.38 1.04
C PRO A 66 -10.95 -3.31 0.92
N ILE A 67 -9.96 -3.40 1.80
CA ILE A 67 -8.85 -2.45 1.93
C ILE A 67 -7.50 -3.15 1.87
N CYS A 68 -6.51 -2.46 1.32
CA CYS A 68 -5.10 -2.82 1.38
C CYS A 68 -4.30 -1.55 1.65
N HIS A 69 -3.47 -1.58 2.68
CA HIS A 69 -2.70 -0.44 3.13
C HIS A 69 -1.22 -0.84 3.21
N ILE A 70 -0.37 -0.06 2.54
CA ILE A 70 1.06 -0.30 2.47
C ILE A 70 1.77 0.94 2.98
N THR A 71 2.68 0.76 3.92
CA THR A 71 3.67 1.79 4.28
C THR A 71 5.04 1.29 3.90
N GLY A 72 5.92 2.19 3.47
CA GLY A 72 7.29 1.85 3.11
C GLY A 72 8.26 2.95 3.52
N GLY A 73 9.46 2.55 3.92
CA GLY A 73 10.50 3.48 4.33
C GLY A 73 11.77 2.77 4.77
N GLY A 74 12.67 3.54 5.39
CA GLY A 74 14.00 3.09 5.79
C GLY A 74 15.12 3.88 5.13
N GLY A 75 16.35 3.37 5.24
CA GLY A 75 17.56 4.05 4.77
C GLY A 75 17.78 4.04 3.26
N THR A 76 16.97 3.28 2.51
CA THR A 76 16.97 3.28 1.04
C THR A 76 15.99 4.31 0.52
N ASP A 77 16.41 5.12 -0.45
CA ASP A 77 15.52 6.05 -1.14
C ASP A 77 14.53 5.30 -2.02
N LEU A 78 13.25 5.32 -1.64
CA LEU A 78 12.17 4.64 -2.34
C LEU A 78 11.53 5.54 -3.41
N GLN A 79 11.79 6.85 -3.39
CA GLN A 79 11.12 7.79 -4.30
C GLN A 79 11.35 7.44 -5.78
N PRO A 80 12.58 7.13 -6.24
CA PRO A 80 12.82 6.80 -7.65
C PRO A 80 12.04 5.57 -8.09
N SER A 81 11.99 4.55 -7.24
CA SER A 81 11.26 3.30 -7.51
C SER A 81 9.75 3.55 -7.59
N VAL A 82 9.19 4.34 -6.66
CA VAL A 82 7.76 4.70 -6.70
C VAL A 82 7.45 5.51 -7.96
N GLN A 83 8.28 6.48 -8.32
CA GLN A 83 8.06 7.30 -9.51
C GLN A 83 8.14 6.47 -10.79
N SER A 84 9.08 5.52 -10.87
CA SER A 84 9.19 4.57 -11.99
C SER A 84 7.91 3.73 -12.15
N VAL A 85 7.36 3.22 -11.04
CA VAL A 85 6.08 2.47 -11.07
C VAL A 85 4.94 3.35 -11.57
N LEU A 86 4.80 4.57 -11.03
CA LEU A 86 3.71 5.48 -11.40
C LEU A 86 3.79 5.96 -12.86
N ALA A 87 5.01 6.09 -13.40
CA ALA A 87 5.24 6.43 -14.80
C ALA A 87 5.18 5.22 -15.75
N SER A 88 5.05 4.00 -15.21
CA SER A 88 5.07 2.79 -16.05
C SER A 88 3.78 2.66 -16.89
N PRO A 89 3.88 2.15 -18.14
CA PRO A 89 2.70 1.90 -18.96
C PRO A 89 1.70 0.94 -18.29
N GLY A 90 2.19 -0.04 -17.53
CA GLY A 90 1.34 -0.97 -16.79
C GLY A 90 0.50 -0.29 -15.72
N PHE A 91 1.01 0.76 -15.08
CA PHE A 91 0.24 1.54 -14.13
C PHE A 91 -0.75 2.47 -14.83
N ASP A 92 -0.28 3.28 -15.80
CA ASP A 92 -1.09 4.28 -16.50
C ASP A 92 -2.28 3.68 -17.28
N THR A 93 -2.10 2.49 -17.86
CA THR A 93 -3.19 1.77 -18.54
C THR A 93 -4.29 1.26 -17.60
N ARG A 94 -3.99 1.11 -16.30
CA ARG A 94 -4.94 0.59 -15.30
C ARG A 94 -5.53 1.68 -14.42
N TRP A 95 -4.84 2.80 -14.27
CA TRP A 95 -5.15 3.81 -13.28
C TRP A 95 -5.21 5.19 -13.92
N GLU A 96 -6.20 5.98 -13.53
CA GLU A 96 -6.28 7.39 -13.90
C GLU A 96 -6.17 8.27 -12.66
N PRO A 97 -5.36 9.34 -12.70
CA PRO A 97 -5.29 10.28 -11.58
C PRO A 97 -6.60 11.08 -11.51
N VAL A 98 -7.19 11.16 -10.33
CA VAL A 98 -8.43 11.93 -10.08
C VAL A 98 -8.23 13.12 -9.15
N ASN A 99 -7.19 13.08 -8.31
CA ASN A 99 -6.85 14.18 -7.42
C ASN A 99 -5.35 14.19 -7.12
N ASN A 100 -4.78 15.37 -6.96
CA ASN A 100 -3.37 15.57 -6.60
C ASN A 100 -3.27 16.65 -5.51
N SER A 101 -2.44 16.40 -4.52
CA SER A 101 -2.09 17.37 -3.49
C SER A 101 -0.64 17.20 -3.06
N SER A 102 -0.08 18.23 -2.42
CA SER A 102 1.26 18.16 -1.85
C SER A 102 1.23 18.86 -0.50
N ARG A 103 1.85 18.24 0.51
CA ARG A 103 1.93 18.78 1.87
C ARG A 103 3.17 18.25 2.58
N ASP A 104 3.89 19.13 3.26
CA ASP A 104 5.02 18.78 4.13
C ASP A 104 6.07 17.88 3.44
N GLY A 105 6.34 18.11 2.15
CA GLY A 105 7.29 17.32 1.36
C GLY A 105 6.79 15.93 0.95
N MET A 106 5.48 15.67 1.04
CA MET A 106 4.82 14.49 0.47
C MET A 106 3.93 14.89 -0.69
N ALA A 107 4.12 14.25 -1.85
CA ALA A 107 3.18 14.29 -2.96
C ALA A 107 2.12 13.19 -2.77
N THR A 108 0.85 13.55 -2.82
CA THR A 108 -0.27 12.62 -2.70
C THR A 108 -1.11 12.64 -3.98
N THR A 109 -1.32 11.47 -4.57
CA THR A 109 -2.18 11.30 -5.73
C THR A 109 -3.24 10.26 -5.42
N THR A 110 -4.50 10.57 -5.71
CA THR A 110 -5.56 9.58 -5.73
C THR A 110 -5.78 9.14 -7.16
N PHE A 111 -5.83 7.82 -7.36
CA PHE A 111 -6.10 7.19 -8.63
C PHE A 111 -7.37 6.37 -8.56
N ARG A 112 -8.11 6.32 -9.67
CA ARG A 112 -9.24 5.41 -9.88
C ARG A 112 -8.85 4.35 -10.89
N ASN A 113 -9.29 3.11 -10.69
CA ASN A 113 -9.04 2.06 -11.66
C ASN A 113 -9.92 2.27 -12.89
N ARG A 114 -9.33 2.19 -14.08
CA ARG A 114 -10.03 2.43 -15.35
C ARG A 114 -11.02 1.32 -15.72
N ARG A 115 -10.75 0.08 -15.29
CA ARG A 115 -11.61 -1.08 -15.57
C ARG A 115 -12.67 -1.30 -14.51
N ASP A 116 -12.37 -0.92 -13.27
CA ASP A 116 -13.25 -1.09 -12.12
C ASP A 116 -13.34 0.22 -11.32
N PRO A 117 -14.28 1.12 -11.66
CA PRO A 117 -14.38 2.45 -11.05
C PRO A 117 -14.60 2.44 -9.53
N ASN A 118 -15.03 1.31 -8.97
CA ASN A 118 -15.21 1.10 -7.53
C ASN A 118 -13.90 0.88 -6.78
N LEU A 119 -12.80 0.59 -7.51
CA LEU A 119 -11.47 0.45 -6.96
C LEU A 119 -10.71 1.78 -7.09
N SER A 120 -10.26 2.31 -5.95
CA SER A 120 -9.38 3.49 -5.90
C SER A 120 -8.13 3.21 -5.07
N ILE A 121 -7.07 3.97 -5.33
CA ILE A 121 -5.83 3.94 -4.56
C ILE A 121 -5.32 5.36 -4.32
N THR A 122 -5.06 5.70 -3.06
CA THR A 122 -4.37 6.94 -2.68
C THR A 122 -2.92 6.61 -2.38
N ILE A 123 -2.00 7.24 -3.10
CA ILE A 123 -0.55 7.06 -2.97
C ILE A 123 0.08 8.36 -2.52
N SER A 124 0.55 8.41 -1.29
CA SER A 124 1.40 9.47 -0.75
C SER A 124 2.85 9.02 -0.77
N ARG A 125 3.75 9.86 -1.27
CA ARG A 125 5.18 9.54 -1.41
C ARG A 125 6.04 10.76 -1.16
N ALA A 126 7.31 10.56 -0.81
CA ALA A 126 8.29 11.63 -0.77
C ALA A 126 8.25 12.42 -2.09
N ALA A 127 8.19 13.76 -1.99
CA ALA A 127 8.02 14.60 -3.16
C ALA A 127 9.27 14.57 -4.07
N GLN A 128 10.45 14.43 -3.48
CA GLN A 128 11.73 14.40 -4.18
C GLN A 128 12.61 13.26 -3.68
N ALA A 129 13.57 12.85 -4.50
CA ALA A 129 14.62 11.90 -4.12
C ALA A 129 15.39 12.40 -2.88
N GLN A 130 15.94 11.46 -2.11
CA GLN A 130 16.72 11.66 -0.89
C GLN A 130 15.96 12.34 0.27
N GLN A 131 14.64 12.49 0.17
CA GLN A 131 13.81 13.02 1.25
C GLN A 131 13.25 11.88 2.13
N ARG A 132 13.07 12.17 3.42
CA ARG A 132 12.35 11.32 4.37
C ARG A 132 12.98 9.93 4.61
N LEU A 133 14.29 9.80 4.44
CA LEU A 133 15.05 8.55 4.69
C LEU A 133 15.07 8.11 6.17
N ASP A 134 14.56 8.94 7.07
CA ASP A 134 14.44 8.71 8.51
C ASP A 134 13.02 8.30 8.95
N ARG A 135 12.06 8.24 8.03
CA ARG A 135 10.64 8.04 8.31
C ARG A 135 9.92 7.32 7.16
N VAL A 136 8.58 7.27 7.21
CA VAL A 136 7.77 6.75 6.10
C VAL A 136 7.97 7.60 4.86
N GLN A 137 8.40 6.95 3.77
CA GLN A 137 8.62 7.54 2.46
C GLN A 137 7.47 7.31 1.50
N VAL A 138 6.71 6.22 1.68
CA VAL A 138 5.55 5.89 0.85
C VAL A 138 4.41 5.33 1.70
N LEU A 139 3.20 5.71 1.35
CA LEU A 139 1.94 5.25 1.89
C LEU A 139 1.02 4.98 0.69
N ALA A 140 0.47 3.79 0.56
CA ALA A 140 -0.51 3.46 -0.46
C ALA A 140 -1.72 2.80 0.18
N THR A 141 -2.89 3.40 0.05
CA THR A 141 -4.15 2.82 0.53
C THR A 141 -5.06 2.56 -0.64
N ALA A 142 -5.30 1.30 -0.95
CA ALA A 142 -6.29 0.85 -1.92
C ALA A 142 -7.59 0.48 -1.20
N ILE A 143 -8.71 0.89 -1.77
CA ILE A 143 -10.05 0.63 -1.26
C ILE A 143 -10.93 0.23 -2.43
N PHE A 144 -11.71 -0.83 -2.26
CA PHE A 144 -12.79 -1.18 -3.18
C PHE A 144 -14.14 -0.90 -2.50
N GLN A 145 -15.01 -0.15 -3.16
CA GLN A 145 -16.34 0.17 -2.66
C GLN A 145 -17.38 -0.60 -3.48
N PRO A 146 -17.97 -1.70 -2.99
CA PRO A 146 -19.00 -2.41 -3.72
C PRO A 146 -20.14 -1.45 -4.09
N ALA A 147 -20.71 -1.58 -5.29
CA ALA A 147 -21.97 -0.92 -5.58
C ALA A 147 -23.01 -1.38 -4.55
N GLY A 148 -23.66 -0.41 -3.88
CA GLY A 148 -24.71 -0.68 -2.89
C GLY A 148 -25.98 -1.22 -3.51
#